data_AF-G1FME6-F1
#
_entry.id   AF-G1FME6-F1
#
_cell.length_a   1.000
_cell.length_b   1.000
_cell.length_c   1.000
_cell.angle_alpha   90.00
_cell.angle_beta   90.00
_cell.angle_gamma   90.00
#
_symmetry.space_group_name_H-M   'P 1'
#
loop_
_entity.id
_entity.type
_entity.pdbx_description
1 polymer ?
#
loop_
_entity_poly.entity_id
_entity_poly.type
_entity_poly.pdbx_seq_one_letter_code
_entity_poly.pdbx_strand_id
1 'polypeptide(L)'
;GPGHGISVGSMGGNTVIENKDIVVGLTVTNSTFTNTSNGLRIKTWASRYEGLASGFTYEDIIMNDVEHPIIIDQQYCPSSSCESKTASRIQIKDITYSNIRGTSKSKAAVTLNCSSIVPCNNIVLKDIRLVYTGNEGPASSI
;
A
#
# COMPACT_ATOMS: atom_id res chain seq x y z
N GLY A 1 14.99 9.39 -0.27
CA GLY A 1 15.03 10.58 -1.15
C GLY A 1 13.81 10.60 -2.05
N PRO A 2 13.66 11.59 -2.95
CA PRO A 2 12.50 11.71 -3.84
C PRO A 2 12.27 10.44 -4.67
N GLY A 3 11.01 10.09 -4.94
CA GLY A 3 10.64 8.86 -5.66
C GLY A 3 9.30 8.29 -5.22
N HIS A 4 9.05 7.02 -5.58
CA HIS A 4 7.76 6.34 -5.39
C HIS A 4 7.69 5.43 -4.14
N GLY A 5 8.60 5.63 -3.18
CA GLY A 5 8.69 4.81 -1.97
C GLY A 5 9.02 3.34 -2.25
N ILE A 6 8.74 2.48 -1.27
CA ILE A 6 8.80 1.03 -1.45
C ILE A 6 7.42 0.55 -1.88
N SER A 7 7.36 -0.03 -3.08
CA SER A 7 6.13 -0.53 -3.68
C SER A 7 6.24 -2.03 -3.97
N VAL A 8 5.26 -2.82 -3.53
CA VAL A 8 5.03 -4.19 -4.01
C VAL A 8 4.00 -4.16 -5.14
N GLY A 9 4.34 -4.77 -6.26
CA GLY A 9 3.50 -4.83 -7.47
C GLY A 9 3.93 -3.87 -8.58
N SER A 10 3.09 -3.64 -9.59
CA SER A 10 1.69 -4.07 -9.65
C SER A 10 1.55 -5.57 -9.88
N MET A 11 0.79 -6.24 -9.01
CA MET A 11 0.53 -7.68 -9.10
C MET A 11 -0.78 -7.99 -9.82
N GLY A 12 -0.90 -9.17 -10.44
CA GLY A 12 -2.12 -9.62 -11.13
C GLY A 12 -2.34 -8.96 -12.48
N GLY A 13 -1.28 -8.46 -13.13
CA GLY A 13 -1.34 -7.88 -14.47
C GLY A 13 -1.63 -8.90 -15.57
N ASN A 14 -1.97 -8.42 -16.77
CA ASN A 14 -2.30 -9.27 -17.93
C ASN A 14 -1.14 -10.09 -18.51
N THR A 15 0.09 -9.85 -18.06
CA THR A 15 1.30 -10.59 -18.43
C THR A 15 1.61 -11.75 -17.47
N VAL A 16 0.81 -11.91 -16.41
CA VAL A 16 1.01 -12.93 -15.38
C VAL A 16 0.47 -14.28 -15.86
N ILE A 17 1.25 -15.35 -15.63
CA ILE A 17 0.77 -16.72 -15.71
C ILE A 17 -0.06 -16.99 -14.46
N GLU A 18 -1.28 -17.49 -14.63
CA GLU A 18 -2.25 -17.75 -13.55
C GLU A 18 -1.60 -18.41 -12.32
N ASN A 19 -1.89 -17.87 -11.13
CA ASN A 19 -1.39 -18.34 -9.83
C ASN A 19 0.14 -18.25 -9.59
N LYS A 20 0.90 -17.46 -10.35
CA LYS A 20 2.35 -17.29 -10.15
C LYS A 20 2.80 -15.94 -9.62
N ASP A 21 1.90 -15.00 -9.41
CA ASP A 21 2.24 -13.67 -8.85
C ASP A 21 2.13 -13.71 -7.33
N ILE A 22 3.19 -14.21 -6.70
CA ILE A 22 3.28 -14.46 -5.27
C ILE A 22 4.50 -13.74 -4.71
N VAL A 23 4.28 -12.92 -3.69
CA VAL A 23 5.33 -12.25 -2.92
C VAL A 23 5.06 -12.54 -1.44
N VAL A 24 6.03 -13.12 -0.74
CA VAL A 24 5.90 -13.48 0.67
C VAL A 24 7.12 -13.07 1.49
N GLY A 25 6.92 -12.77 2.76
CA GLY A 25 8.02 -12.59 3.72
C GLY A 25 8.83 -11.29 3.56
N LEU A 26 8.26 -10.25 2.93
CA LEU A 26 8.94 -8.96 2.77
C LEU A 26 9.12 -8.28 4.14
N THR A 27 10.33 -7.81 4.42
CA THR A 27 10.61 -7.00 5.61
C THR A 27 11.28 -5.70 5.21
N VAL A 28 10.75 -4.58 5.70
CA VAL A 28 11.31 -3.23 5.54
C VAL A 28 11.41 -2.62 6.93
N THR A 29 12.63 -2.34 7.38
CA THR A 29 12.85 -1.75 8.70
C THR A 29 13.82 -0.57 8.68
N ASN A 30 13.82 0.22 9.76
CA ASN A 30 14.81 1.26 10.04
C ASN A 30 15.05 2.22 8.86
N SER A 31 13.96 2.62 8.21
CA SER A 31 13.99 3.34 6.93
C SER A 31 13.40 4.74 7.07
N THR A 32 13.96 5.69 6.31
CA THR A 32 13.44 7.07 6.24
C THR A 32 13.03 7.42 4.81
N PHE A 33 11.77 7.80 4.65
CA PHE A 33 11.23 8.32 3.39
C PHE A 33 11.14 9.83 3.50
N THR A 34 11.73 10.54 2.55
CA THR A 34 11.73 12.02 2.54
C THR A 34 11.31 12.51 1.17
N ASN A 35 10.27 13.34 1.12
CA ASN A 35 9.74 13.95 -0.10
C ASN A 35 9.43 12.93 -1.21
N THR A 36 8.88 11.77 -0.84
CA THR A 36 8.40 10.75 -1.79
C THR A 36 6.91 10.91 -2.05
N SER A 37 6.46 10.47 -3.24
CA SER A 37 5.02 10.41 -3.54
C SER A 37 4.31 9.32 -2.73
N ASN A 38 5.03 8.26 -2.36
CA ASN A 38 4.49 7.18 -1.53
C ASN A 38 5.53 6.78 -0.47
N GLY A 39 5.08 6.27 0.67
CA GLY A 39 5.95 5.63 1.66
C GLY A 39 6.01 4.13 1.38
N LEU A 40 4.99 3.43 1.86
CA LEU A 40 4.80 1.99 1.75
C LEU A 40 3.55 1.72 0.93
N ARG A 41 3.71 1.03 -0.21
CA ARG A 41 2.60 0.77 -1.12
C ARG A 41 2.52 -0.69 -1.53
N ILE A 42 1.31 -1.25 -1.48
CA ILE A 42 0.98 -2.51 -2.15
C ILE A 42 -0.06 -2.18 -3.22
N LYS A 43 0.18 -2.58 -4.46
CA LYS A 43 -0.71 -2.30 -5.59
C LYS A 43 -1.02 -3.57 -6.39
N THR A 44 -2.30 -3.86 -6.58
CA THR A 44 -2.75 -5.02 -7.36
C THR A 44 -3.76 -4.56 -8.40
N TRP A 45 -3.67 -5.14 -9.60
CA TRP A 45 -4.61 -4.88 -10.66
C TRP A 45 -5.99 -5.45 -10.30
N ALA A 46 -7.01 -4.69 -10.67
CA ALA A 46 -8.40 -5.12 -10.67
C ALA A 46 -8.66 -6.12 -11.82
N SER A 47 -8.15 -7.34 -11.67
CA SER A 47 -8.19 -8.37 -12.70
C SER A 47 -8.65 -9.73 -12.14
N ARG A 48 -8.94 -10.65 -13.06
CA ARG A 48 -9.29 -12.04 -12.72
C ARG A 48 -8.11 -12.89 -12.26
N TYR A 49 -6.87 -12.40 -12.35
CA TYR A 49 -5.70 -13.21 -12.05
C TYR A 49 -5.47 -13.27 -10.54
N GLU A 50 -5.30 -14.50 -10.06
CA GLU A 50 -5.09 -14.83 -8.66
C GLU A 50 -3.59 -14.83 -8.30
N GLY A 51 -3.31 -14.62 -7.02
CA GLY A 51 -1.96 -14.48 -6.47
C GLY A 51 -2.00 -14.10 -5.01
N LEU A 52 -0.82 -13.84 -4.41
CA LEU A 52 -0.69 -13.69 -2.96
C LEU A 52 0.40 -12.67 -2.60
N ALA A 53 0.04 -11.68 -1.79
CA ALA A 53 0.99 -10.85 -1.04
C ALA A 53 0.82 -11.15 0.46
N SER A 54 1.82 -11.73 1.12
CA SER A 54 1.64 -12.17 2.51
C SER A 54 2.87 -12.15 3.41
N GLY A 55 2.65 -11.95 4.71
CA GLY A 55 3.70 -12.01 5.72
C GLY A 55 4.67 -10.83 5.58
N PHE A 56 4.14 -9.63 5.39
CA PHE A 56 4.98 -8.44 5.25
C PHE A 56 5.11 -7.71 6.58
N THR A 57 6.31 -7.22 6.86
CA THR A 57 6.61 -6.42 8.04
C THR A 57 7.21 -5.09 7.62
N TYR A 58 6.58 -4.01 8.05
CA TYR A 58 7.04 -2.64 7.90
C TYR A 58 7.21 -2.04 9.29
N GLU A 59 8.45 -1.82 9.73
CA GLU A 59 8.74 -1.49 11.13
C GLU A 59 9.78 -0.37 11.27
N ASP A 60 9.64 0.48 12.28
CA ASP A 60 10.60 1.53 12.61
C ASP A 60 10.87 2.48 11.43
N ILE A 61 9.80 3.09 10.92
CA ILE A 61 9.84 3.92 9.71
C ILE A 61 9.57 5.39 10.03
N ILE A 62 10.40 6.26 9.46
CA ILE A 62 10.23 7.72 9.53
C ILE A 62 9.73 8.22 8.16
N MET A 63 8.63 8.95 8.17
CA MET A 63 8.05 9.61 7.01
C MET A 63 8.26 11.12 7.13
N ASN A 64 8.94 11.74 6.18
CA ASN A 64 9.15 13.19 6.13
C ASN A 64 8.55 13.73 4.85
N ASP A 65 7.40 14.39 4.99
CA ASP A 65 6.68 15.06 3.92
C ASP A 65 6.38 14.11 2.76
N VAL A 66 5.88 12.93 3.11
CA VAL A 66 5.48 11.89 2.16
C VAL A 66 4.05 12.14 1.72
N GLU A 67 3.80 12.15 0.42
CA GLU A 67 2.47 12.47 -0.11
C GLU A 67 1.44 11.41 0.29
N HIS A 68 1.73 10.13 0.06
CA HIS A 68 0.88 9.03 0.53
C HIS A 68 1.66 8.00 1.36
N PRO A 69 1.68 8.13 2.71
CA PRO A 69 2.56 7.34 3.57
C PRO A 69 2.31 5.83 3.51
N ILE A 70 1.07 5.38 3.65
CA ILE A 70 0.71 3.95 3.65
C ILE A 70 -0.47 3.74 2.71
N ILE A 71 -0.29 2.92 1.67
CA ILE A 71 -1.35 2.57 0.72
C ILE A 71 -1.40 1.06 0.49
N ILE A 72 -2.60 0.50 0.57
CA ILE A 72 -2.97 -0.72 -0.14
C ILE A 72 -4.01 -0.33 -1.18
N ASP A 73 -3.71 -0.59 -2.45
CA ASP A 73 -4.60 -0.31 -3.58
C ASP A 73 -4.83 -1.59 -4.39
N GLN A 74 -5.94 -2.27 -4.11
CA GLN A 74 -6.40 -3.43 -4.88
C GLN A 74 -7.27 -3.04 -6.09
N GLN A 75 -7.29 -1.76 -6.47
CA GLN A 75 -7.97 -1.27 -7.67
C GLN A 75 -7.01 -0.55 -8.62
N TYR A 76 -5.73 -0.91 -8.58
CA TYR A 76 -4.69 -0.19 -9.30
C TYR A 76 -4.97 -0.17 -10.81
N CYS A 77 -5.10 1.05 -11.34
CA CYS A 77 -5.42 1.31 -12.73
C CYS A 77 -4.65 2.56 -13.21
N PRO A 78 -3.45 2.41 -13.81
CA PRO A 78 -2.60 3.53 -14.18
C PRO A 78 -2.93 4.16 -15.55
N SER A 79 -3.81 3.58 -16.36
CA SER A 79 -4.20 4.12 -17.67
C SER A 79 -5.71 4.36 -17.75
N SER A 80 -6.14 5.34 -18.53
CA SER A 80 -7.58 5.57 -18.78
C SER A 80 -8.29 4.38 -19.46
N SER A 81 -7.51 3.43 -19.99
CA SER A 81 -7.98 2.23 -20.69
C SER A 81 -8.14 1.00 -19.79
N CYS A 82 -7.67 1.02 -18.53
CA CYS A 82 -8.02 -0.06 -17.61
C CYS A 82 -9.44 0.15 -17.12
N GLU A 83 -10.40 -0.36 -17.89
CA GLU A 83 -11.75 -0.54 -17.37
C GLU A 83 -11.67 -1.52 -16.19
N SER A 84 -11.86 -1.01 -14.98
CA SER A 84 -11.98 -1.81 -13.75
C SER A 84 -13.30 -2.58 -13.79
N LYS A 85 -13.38 -3.59 -14.67
CA LYS A 85 -14.60 -4.39 -14.89
C LYS A 85 -14.84 -5.41 -13.78
N THR A 86 -13.87 -5.58 -12.88
CA THR A 86 -13.88 -6.58 -11.82
C THR A 86 -13.10 -6.05 -10.62
N ALA A 87 -13.22 -6.71 -9.47
CA ALA A 87 -12.33 -6.48 -8.34
C ALA A 87 -11.09 -7.38 -8.42
N SER A 88 -10.00 -7.00 -7.74
CA SER A 88 -8.76 -7.78 -7.72
C SER A 88 -8.96 -9.12 -6.99
N ARG A 89 -8.29 -10.16 -7.49
CA ARG A 89 -8.26 -11.49 -6.87
C ARG A 89 -6.92 -11.84 -6.21
N ILE A 90 -6.02 -10.87 -6.08
CA ILE A 90 -4.79 -11.07 -5.30
C ILE A 90 -5.17 -11.03 -3.81
N GLN A 91 -4.91 -12.12 -3.08
CA GLN A 91 -5.07 -12.10 -1.62
C GLN A 91 -3.92 -11.29 -1.02
N ILE A 92 -4.26 -10.27 -0.23
CA ILE A 92 -3.31 -9.56 0.63
C ILE A 92 -3.61 -9.99 2.06
N LYS A 93 -2.63 -10.59 2.76
CA LYS A 93 -2.85 -11.00 4.14
C LYS A 93 -1.62 -10.99 5.02
N ASP A 94 -1.82 -10.92 6.34
CA ASP A 94 -0.73 -11.01 7.32
C ASP A 94 0.31 -9.90 7.10
N ILE A 95 -0.17 -8.65 7.07
CA ILE A 95 0.67 -7.46 6.85
C ILE A 95 0.72 -6.68 8.17
N THR A 96 1.92 -6.42 8.65
CA THR A 96 2.14 -5.63 9.87
C THR A 96 2.84 -4.33 9.54
N TYR A 97 2.24 -3.23 9.98
CA TYR A 97 2.85 -1.90 10.04
C TYR A 97 3.03 -1.54 11.52
N SER A 98 4.28 -1.38 11.97
CA SER A 98 4.61 -1.07 13.36
C SER A 98 5.55 0.14 13.47
N ASN A 99 5.32 0.99 14.47
CA ASN A 99 6.18 2.13 14.80
C ASN A 99 6.53 3.02 13.59
N ILE A 100 5.50 3.50 12.90
CA ILE A 100 5.65 4.39 11.73
C ILE A 100 5.26 5.80 12.15
N ARG A 101 6.18 6.76 11.98
CA ARG A 101 6.00 8.13 12.48
C ARG A 101 6.45 9.20 11.49
N GLY A 102 5.89 10.40 11.63
CA GLY A 102 6.36 11.59 10.91
C GLY A 102 5.23 12.35 10.22
N THR A 103 5.49 12.91 9.04
CA THR A 103 4.57 13.83 8.35
C THR A 103 4.06 13.32 7.00
N SER A 104 2.82 13.70 6.68
CA SER A 104 2.15 13.44 5.40
C SER A 104 1.72 14.73 4.71
N LYS A 105 1.85 14.78 3.37
CA LYS A 105 1.27 15.86 2.55
C LYS A 105 -0.17 15.60 2.12
N SER A 106 -0.72 14.41 2.37
CA SER A 106 -2.14 14.12 2.16
C SER A 106 -2.86 13.98 3.48
N LYS A 107 -4.11 14.44 3.55
CA LYS A 107 -4.94 14.23 4.73
C LYS A 107 -5.15 12.75 5.00
N ALA A 108 -5.44 11.96 3.96
CA ALA A 108 -5.47 10.51 4.03
C ALA A 108 -4.03 9.95 4.11
N ALA A 109 -3.54 9.76 5.33
CA ALA A 109 -2.19 9.27 5.60
C ALA A 109 -2.08 7.74 5.49
N VAL A 110 -3.21 7.05 5.70
CA VAL A 110 -3.36 5.60 5.52
C VAL A 110 -4.57 5.35 4.63
N THR A 111 -4.38 4.63 3.54
CA THR A 111 -5.47 4.25 2.61
C THR A 111 -5.44 2.75 2.41
N LEU A 112 -6.51 2.06 2.81
CA LEU A 112 -6.66 0.60 2.64
C LEU A 112 -7.82 0.29 1.67
N ASN A 113 -7.58 0.52 0.38
CA ASN A 113 -8.54 0.23 -0.68
C ASN A 113 -8.49 -1.26 -1.05
N CYS A 114 -9.09 -2.09 -0.20
CA CYS A 114 -9.13 -3.53 -0.37
C CYS A 114 -10.22 -3.98 -1.35
N SER A 115 -10.01 -5.13 -1.99
CA SER A 115 -10.93 -5.74 -2.94
C SER A 115 -12.23 -6.16 -2.25
N SER A 116 -13.36 -5.93 -2.91
CA SER A 116 -14.69 -6.32 -2.41
C SER A 116 -14.94 -7.83 -2.47
N ILE A 117 -14.18 -8.58 -3.27
CA ILE A 117 -14.35 -10.04 -3.45
C ILE A 117 -13.26 -10.86 -2.75
N VAL A 118 -12.07 -10.28 -2.58
CA VAL A 118 -10.94 -10.87 -1.86
C VAL A 118 -10.35 -9.79 -0.93
N PRO A 119 -11.07 -9.44 0.15
CA PRO A 119 -10.65 -8.37 1.04
C PRO A 119 -9.31 -8.68 1.71
N CYS A 120 -8.59 -7.62 2.07
CA CYS A 120 -7.38 -7.75 2.88
C CYS A 120 -7.71 -8.48 4.19
N ASN A 121 -6.84 -9.38 4.61
CA ASN A 121 -7.03 -10.16 5.82
C ASN A 121 -5.86 -9.97 6.78
N ASN A 122 -6.13 -9.78 8.07
CA ASN A 122 -5.09 -9.61 9.09
C ASN A 122 -4.07 -8.51 8.75
N ILE A 123 -4.58 -7.28 8.57
CA ILE A 123 -3.75 -6.07 8.43
C ILE A 123 -3.63 -5.43 9.80
N VAL A 124 -2.42 -5.40 10.34
CA VAL A 124 -2.12 -4.87 11.67
C VAL A 124 -1.49 -3.50 11.53
N LEU A 125 -2.12 -2.49 12.13
CA LEU A 125 -1.57 -1.15 12.30
C LEU A 125 -1.26 -0.94 13.78
N LYS A 126 0.01 -0.79 14.12
CA LYS A 126 0.47 -0.62 15.50
C LYS A 126 1.37 0.62 15.60
N ASP A 127 1.08 1.51 16.54
CA ASP A 127 1.90 2.69 16.81
C ASP A 127 2.15 3.58 15.56
N ILE A 128 1.08 3.84 14.80
CA ILE A 128 1.12 4.73 13.63
C ILE A 128 0.87 6.18 14.06
N ARG A 129 1.86 7.05 13.87
CA ARG A 129 1.84 8.46 14.29
C ARG A 129 2.22 9.37 13.12
N LEU A 130 1.29 9.53 12.19
CA LEU A 130 1.45 10.39 11.01
C LEU A 130 0.66 11.68 11.18
N VAL A 131 1.32 12.81 10.93
CA VAL A 131 0.74 14.15 11.05
C VAL A 131 0.61 14.75 9.66
N TYR A 132 -0.61 15.12 9.28
CA TYR A 132 -0.85 15.85 8.04
C TYR A 132 -0.37 17.30 8.19
N THR A 133 0.34 17.80 7.19
CA THR A 133 0.98 19.14 7.23
C THR A 133 0.15 20.26 6.60
N GLY A 134 -1.03 19.96 6.05
CA GLY A 134 -1.94 20.98 5.53
C GLY A 134 -3.02 21.43 6.53
N ASN A 135 -3.98 22.21 6.03
CA ASN A 135 -4.89 23.00 6.88
C ASN A 135 -6.31 22.39 7.02
N GLU A 136 -6.51 21.18 6.54
CA GLU A 136 -7.83 20.52 6.44
C GLU A 136 -8.21 19.71 7.69
N GLY A 137 -7.47 19.88 8.79
CA GLY A 137 -7.63 19.13 10.04
C GLY A 137 -6.56 18.05 10.23
N PRO A 138 -6.72 17.15 11.22
CA PRO A 138 -5.75 16.08 11.46
C PRO A 138 -5.71 15.05 10.33
N ALA A 139 -4.62 14.28 10.28
CA ALA A 139 -4.51 13.14 9.38
C ALA A 139 -5.65 12.14 9.63
N SER A 140 -6.11 11.50 8.56
CA SER A 140 -7.14 10.48 8.55
C SER A 140 -6.63 9.17 7.97
N SER A 141 -7.37 8.11 8.26
CA SER A 141 -7.28 6.80 7.61
C SER A 141 -8.57 6.53 6.85
N ILE A 142 -8.47 6.04 5.63
CA ILE A 142 -9.62 5.72 4.75
C ILE A 142 -9.55 4.31 4.19
#